data_AF-A0AAV7DQX3-F1
#
_entry.id   AF-A0AAV7DQX3-F1
#
_cell.length_a   1.000
_cell.length_b   1.000
_cell.length_c   1.000
_cell.angle_alpha   90.00
_cell.angle_beta   90.00
_cell.angle_gamma   90.00
#
_symmetry.space_group_name_H-M   'P 1'
#
loop_
_entity.id
_entity.type
_entity.pdbx_description
1 polymer ?
#
loop_
_entity_poly.entity_id
_entity_poly.type
_entity_poly.pdbx_seq_one_letter_code
_entity_poly.pdbx_strand_id
1 'polypeptide(L)'
;MERGGKRQLEEESWPSKKHPNLLGLPLMMRFEPTDAELVAYLEMMMIRPEHVLLPEGIIHSANVYGQHPQTLTGMYSPAHDVRGEWYFFTPREAKYPNGRRPDRRAGNNGFWKATSGVQNIIVEDDHHVFAGSGIVVGRKKSLVFYESLPGEKKQRKTN
;
A
#
# COMPACT_ATOMS: atom_id res chain seq x y z
N MET A 1 39.84 -57.10 -21.60
CA MET A 1 40.02 -56.07 -20.55
C MET A 1 40.28 -54.80 -21.33
N GLU A 2 39.44 -53.77 -21.38
CA GLU A 2 38.78 -52.95 -20.36
C GLU A 2 37.42 -52.47 -20.94
N ARG A 3 36.27 -52.63 -20.28
CA ARG A 3 35.62 -51.71 -19.33
C ARG A 3 35.73 -50.21 -19.68
N GLY A 4 34.64 -49.63 -20.17
CA GLY A 4 34.46 -48.17 -20.23
C GLY A 4 33.05 -47.80 -20.66
N GLY A 5 32.17 -47.60 -19.66
CA GLY A 5 30.71 -47.47 -19.82
C GLY A 5 30.24 -46.28 -20.66
N LYS A 6 29.18 -46.53 -21.42
CA LYS A 6 28.33 -45.51 -22.02
C LYS A 6 27.69 -44.70 -20.89
N ARG A 7 28.14 -43.46 -20.71
CA ARG A 7 27.50 -42.50 -19.81
C ARG A 7 26.12 -42.17 -20.38
N GLN A 8 25.09 -42.59 -19.65
CA GLN A 8 23.75 -42.07 -19.76
C GLN A 8 23.82 -40.56 -19.45
N LEU A 9 23.32 -39.72 -20.36
CA LEU A 9 22.99 -38.35 -20.03
C LEU A 9 21.61 -38.42 -19.39
N GLU A 10 21.58 -38.36 -18.06
CA GLU A 10 20.37 -38.20 -17.28
C GLU A 10 19.64 -36.93 -17.76
N GLU A 11 18.36 -37.07 -18.07
CA GLU A 11 17.44 -35.96 -18.25
C GLU A 11 17.43 -35.15 -16.95
N GLU A 12 18.15 -34.02 -16.93
CA GLU A 12 17.98 -33.01 -15.89
C GLU A 12 16.58 -32.41 -16.03
N SER A 13 15.62 -33.08 -15.39
CA SER A 13 14.30 -32.57 -15.03
C SER A 13 14.49 -31.27 -14.25
N TRP A 14 14.44 -30.13 -14.95
CA TRP A 14 14.37 -28.82 -14.32
C TRP A 14 13.18 -28.80 -13.35
N PRO A 15 13.39 -28.58 -12.04
CA PRO A 15 12.26 -28.52 -11.12
C PRO A 15 11.40 -27.33 -11.49
N SER A 16 10.14 -27.65 -11.80
CA SER A 16 8.95 -26.79 -11.91
C SER A 16 9.22 -25.33 -11.57
N LYS A 17 9.06 -24.45 -12.57
CA LYS A 17 9.03 -22.99 -12.44
C LYS A 17 8.09 -22.60 -11.29
N LYS A 18 8.64 -22.47 -10.07
CA LYS A 18 7.97 -21.76 -9.00
C LYS A 18 7.95 -20.32 -9.48
N HIS A 19 6.76 -19.80 -9.70
CA HIS A 19 6.55 -18.39 -9.99
C HIS A 19 7.33 -17.59 -8.95
N PRO A 20 8.37 -16.82 -9.32
CA PRO A 20 8.96 -15.89 -8.39
C PRO A 20 7.85 -14.92 -7.99
N ASN A 21 7.57 -14.81 -6.70
CA ASN A 21 6.75 -13.72 -6.18
C ASN A 21 7.35 -12.41 -6.71
N LEU A 22 6.49 -11.47 -7.14
CA LEU A 22 6.81 -10.26 -7.93
C LEU A 22 7.92 -9.34 -7.39
N LEU A 23 8.57 -9.67 -6.27
CA LEU A 23 9.44 -8.78 -5.52
C LEU A 23 10.86 -9.30 -5.29
N GLY A 24 11.17 -10.54 -5.65
CA GLY A 24 12.52 -11.10 -5.46
C GLY A 24 13.02 -11.12 -4.00
N LEU A 25 12.15 -10.87 -3.03
CA LEU A 25 12.48 -10.92 -1.60
C LEU A 25 12.53 -12.38 -1.13
N PRO A 26 13.39 -12.73 -0.15
CA PRO A 26 13.35 -14.05 0.48
C PRO A 26 11.92 -14.35 0.94
N LEU A 27 11.49 -15.60 0.82
CA LEU A 27 10.13 -16.15 1.06
C LEU A 27 9.48 -15.82 2.44
N MET A 28 10.12 -14.97 3.25
CA MET A 28 9.82 -14.66 4.63
C MET A 28 9.60 -13.16 4.90
N MET A 29 10.00 -12.26 3.99
CA MET A 29 9.81 -10.81 4.17
C MET A 29 8.43 -10.39 3.66
N ARG A 30 7.53 -10.10 4.60
CA ARG A 30 6.23 -9.50 4.34
C ARG A 30 6.40 -7.98 4.25
N PHE A 31 5.58 -7.33 3.43
CA PHE A 31 5.54 -5.87 3.40
C PHE A 31 4.87 -5.34 4.67
N GLU A 32 5.68 -4.99 5.65
CA GLU A 32 5.25 -4.46 6.95
C GLU A 32 5.98 -3.14 7.22
N PRO A 33 5.69 -2.09 6.43
CA PRO A 33 6.42 -0.83 6.56
C PRO A 33 6.04 -0.11 7.85
N THR A 34 7.03 0.53 8.45
CA THR A 34 6.85 1.55 9.47
C THR A 34 6.19 2.80 8.88
N ASP A 35 5.63 3.64 9.75
CA ASP A 35 5.04 4.92 9.34
C ASP A 35 6.07 5.83 8.63
N ALA A 36 7.33 5.79 9.03
CA ALA A 36 8.41 6.56 8.41
C ALA A 36 8.78 6.02 7.01
N GLU A 37 8.80 4.70 6.82
CA GLU A 37 9.03 4.09 5.50
C GLU A 37 7.88 4.41 4.52
N LEU A 38 6.63 4.40 4.99
CA LEU A 38 5.49 4.82 4.17
C LEU A 38 5.62 6.28 3.69
N VAL A 39 6.10 7.18 4.56
CA VAL A 39 6.38 8.57 4.18
C VAL A 39 7.52 8.63 3.15
N ALA A 40 8.59 7.85 3.34
CA ALA A 40 9.69 7.79 2.36
C ALA A 40 9.21 7.33 0.98
N TYR A 41 8.35 6.30 0.91
CA TYR A 41 7.78 5.85 -0.36
C TYR A 41 6.94 6.95 -1.04
N LEU A 42 6.17 7.72 -0.27
CA LEU A 42 5.42 8.86 -0.80
C LEU A 42 6.35 9.96 -1.33
N GLU A 43 7.38 10.32 -0.58
CA GLU A 43 8.34 11.35 -0.99
C GLU A 43 9.10 10.92 -2.26
N MET A 44 9.54 9.66 -2.33
CA MET A 44 10.15 9.11 -3.55
C MET A 44 9.21 9.23 -4.74
N MET A 45 7.93 8.86 -4.58
CA MET A 45 6.91 8.94 -5.62
C MET A 45 6.67 10.38 -6.10
N MET A 46 6.81 11.36 -5.21
CA MET A 46 6.64 12.78 -5.55
C MET A 46 7.86 13.37 -6.28
N ILE A 47 9.08 12.94 -5.95
CA ILE A 47 10.32 13.53 -6.48
C ILE A 47 10.74 12.86 -7.80
N ARG A 48 10.64 11.52 -7.90
CA ARG A 48 11.11 10.75 -9.07
C ARG A 48 10.15 9.59 -9.38
N PRO A 49 8.90 9.85 -9.78
CA PRO A 49 7.90 8.81 -10.02
C PRO A 49 8.35 7.74 -11.03
N GLU A 50 9.19 8.11 -11.99
CA GLU A 50 9.73 7.24 -13.04
C GLU A 50 10.87 6.31 -12.58
N HIS A 51 11.44 6.56 -11.39
CA HIS A 51 12.59 5.82 -10.87
C HIS A 51 12.33 5.14 -9.52
N VAL A 52 11.09 5.20 -8.99
CA VAL A 52 10.77 4.48 -7.77
C VAL A 52 10.55 3.02 -8.09
N LEU A 53 11.49 2.17 -7.67
CA LEU A 53 11.26 0.73 -7.56
C LEU A 53 10.38 0.48 -6.33
N LEU A 54 9.09 0.83 -6.45
CA LEU A 54 8.12 0.42 -5.46
C LEU A 54 8.02 -1.11 -5.48
N PRO A 55 7.69 -1.74 -4.35
CA PRO A 55 7.35 -3.14 -4.36
C PRO A 55 6.16 -3.35 -5.32
N GLU A 56 6.42 -3.95 -6.49
CA GLU A 56 5.45 -4.13 -7.56
C GLU A 56 4.22 -4.90 -7.04
N GLY A 57 3.03 -4.36 -7.29
CA GLY A 57 1.77 -4.97 -6.89
C GLY A 57 1.37 -4.82 -5.42
N ILE A 58 2.13 -4.08 -4.61
CA ILE A 58 1.81 -3.85 -3.18
C ILE A 58 1.13 -2.50 -2.94
N ILE A 59 1.75 -1.39 -3.37
CA ILE A 59 1.18 -0.05 -3.21
C ILE A 59 0.59 0.38 -4.55
N HIS A 60 -0.72 0.62 -4.58
CA HIS A 60 -1.43 0.97 -5.80
C HIS A 60 -1.63 2.48 -5.91
N SER A 61 -1.85 3.00 -7.12
CA SER A 61 -2.31 4.38 -7.31
C SER A 61 -3.82 4.39 -7.58
N ALA A 62 -4.61 5.01 -6.69
CA ALA A 62 -6.07 5.07 -6.81
C ALA A 62 -6.65 6.26 -6.02
N ASN A 63 -7.79 6.80 -6.47
CA ASN A 63 -8.51 7.82 -5.71
C ASN A 63 -9.36 7.19 -4.60
N VAL A 64 -8.75 6.97 -3.43
CA VAL A 64 -9.41 6.37 -2.25
C VAL A 64 -10.57 7.21 -1.75
N TYR A 65 -10.48 8.54 -1.88
CA TYR A 65 -11.56 9.42 -1.46
C TYR A 65 -12.73 9.42 -2.42
N GLY A 66 -12.54 9.09 -3.71
CA GLY A 66 -13.59 9.08 -4.72
C GLY A 66 -14.34 7.75 -4.86
N GLN A 67 -13.87 6.67 -4.22
CA GLN A 67 -14.41 5.32 -4.42
C GLN A 67 -14.84 4.65 -3.10
N HIS A 68 -15.79 3.72 -3.21
CA HIS A 68 -16.25 2.91 -2.08
C HIS A 68 -15.15 1.90 -1.69
N PRO A 69 -14.92 1.61 -0.39
CA PRO A 69 -13.85 0.71 0.05
C PRO A 69 -13.95 -0.69 -0.60
N GLN A 70 -15.16 -1.25 -0.70
CA GLN A 70 -15.40 -2.56 -1.29
C GLN A 70 -15.12 -2.58 -2.80
N THR A 71 -15.27 -1.44 -3.48
CA THR A 71 -14.85 -1.33 -4.88
C THR A 71 -13.33 -1.38 -4.99
N LEU A 72 -12.62 -0.65 -4.13
CA LEU A 72 -11.16 -0.65 -4.09
C LEU A 72 -10.61 -2.06 -3.78
N THR A 73 -11.12 -2.73 -2.75
CA THR A 73 -10.63 -4.07 -2.37
C THR A 73 -11.00 -5.15 -3.39
N GLY A 74 -12.02 -4.94 -4.23
CA GLY A 74 -12.35 -5.82 -5.35
C GLY A 74 -11.53 -5.56 -6.62
N MET A 75 -10.98 -4.36 -6.80
CA MET A 75 -10.18 -4.00 -7.97
C MET A 75 -8.68 -4.25 -7.79
N TYR A 76 -8.18 -4.16 -6.56
CA TYR A 76 -6.75 -4.22 -6.27
C TYR A 76 -6.40 -5.40 -5.37
N SER A 77 -5.24 -6.01 -5.60
CA SER A 77 -4.71 -7.06 -4.74
C SER A 77 -4.29 -6.49 -3.37
N PRO A 78 -4.53 -7.22 -2.27
CA PRO A 78 -3.98 -6.83 -0.97
C PRO A 78 -2.45 -6.94 -1.00
N ALA A 79 -1.78 -6.16 -0.15
CA ALA A 79 -0.35 -6.34 0.11
C ALA A 79 -0.06 -7.64 0.88
N HIS A 80 -1.08 -8.18 1.55
CA HIS A 80 -0.98 -9.41 2.32
C HIS A 80 -2.28 -10.22 2.26
N ASP A 81 -2.21 -11.43 1.70
CA ASP A 81 -3.37 -12.31 1.52
C ASP A 81 -4.09 -12.66 2.83
N VAL A 82 -3.36 -12.72 3.95
CA VAL A 82 -3.94 -13.15 5.24
C VAL A 82 -4.45 -11.97 6.09
N ARG A 83 -3.86 -10.77 5.93
CA ARG A 83 -4.15 -9.61 6.80
C ARG A 83 -5.20 -8.69 6.18
N GLY A 84 -5.43 -8.77 4.87
CA GLY A 84 -6.41 -7.93 4.20
C GLY A 84 -6.06 -6.45 4.32
N GLU A 85 -4.79 -6.11 4.08
CA GLU A 85 -4.31 -4.72 4.09
C GLU A 85 -4.02 -4.28 2.65
N TRP A 86 -4.43 -3.07 2.30
CA TRP A 86 -4.18 -2.44 1.01
C TRP A 86 -3.50 -1.09 1.24
N TYR A 87 -2.54 -0.79 0.38
CA TYR A 87 -1.81 0.48 0.41
C TYR A 87 -2.07 1.23 -0.88
N PHE A 88 -2.38 2.52 -0.75
CA PHE A 88 -2.72 3.37 -1.90
C PHE A 88 -2.01 4.72 -1.81
N PHE A 89 -1.45 5.16 -2.93
CA PHE A 89 -1.26 6.58 -3.20
C PHE A 89 -2.56 7.16 -3.71
N THR A 90 -3.06 8.20 -3.03
CA THR A 90 -4.28 8.89 -3.39
C THR A 90 -4.01 10.39 -3.57
N PRO A 91 -4.57 11.03 -4.60
CA PRO A 91 -4.57 12.48 -4.68
C PRO A 91 -5.32 13.05 -3.47
N ARG A 92 -4.83 14.19 -2.98
CA ARG A 92 -5.39 14.89 -1.82
C ARG A 92 -6.01 16.22 -2.25
N GLU A 93 -7.26 16.15 -2.68
CA GLU A 93 -8.02 17.33 -3.10
C GLU A 93 -8.62 18.08 -1.90
N ALA A 94 -8.64 19.40 -1.97
CA ALA A 94 -9.24 20.24 -0.94
C ALA A 94 -10.76 20.33 -1.10
N LYS A 95 -11.49 20.22 0.02
CA LYS A 95 -12.97 20.36 0.03
C LYS A 95 -13.45 21.76 -0.37
N TYR A 96 -12.65 22.78 -0.05
CA TYR A 96 -12.97 24.18 -0.28
C TYR A 96 -11.83 24.85 -1.04
N PRO A 97 -12.11 25.86 -1.89
CA PRO A 97 -11.07 26.69 -2.48
C PRO A 97 -10.13 27.21 -1.38
N ASN A 98 -8.81 27.03 -1.58
CA ASN A 98 -7.75 27.39 -0.62
C ASN A 98 -7.81 26.71 0.76
N GLY A 99 -8.67 25.71 0.95
CA GLY A 99 -8.78 24.97 2.20
C GLY A 99 -7.71 23.89 2.35
N ARG A 100 -7.30 23.60 3.59
CA ARG A 100 -6.37 22.47 3.89
C ARG A 100 -7.09 21.15 4.19
N ARG A 101 -8.42 21.21 4.32
CA ARG A 101 -9.28 20.06 4.66
C ARG A 101 -9.50 19.21 3.41
N PRO A 102 -9.10 17.93 3.39
CA PRO A 102 -9.36 17.06 2.26
C PRO A 102 -10.86 16.89 2.01
N ASP A 103 -11.27 16.80 0.75
CA ASP A 103 -12.55 16.17 0.44
C ASP A 103 -12.44 14.67 0.70
N ARG A 104 -13.47 14.12 1.32
CA ARG A 104 -13.53 12.76 1.83
C ARG A 104 -14.83 12.07 1.44
N ARG A 105 -15.54 12.62 0.45
CA ARG A 105 -16.78 12.07 -0.10
C ARG A 105 -16.46 10.99 -1.13
N ALA A 106 -16.81 9.76 -0.84
CA ALA A 106 -16.69 8.63 -1.74
C ALA A 106 -17.92 8.51 -2.63
N GLY A 107 -17.92 9.30 -3.70
CA GLY A 107 -19.06 9.41 -4.61
C GLY A 107 -20.34 9.80 -3.88
N ASN A 108 -21.45 9.19 -4.27
CA ASN A 108 -22.78 9.51 -3.72
C ASN A 108 -23.17 8.63 -2.52
N ASN A 109 -22.40 7.58 -2.23
CA ASN A 109 -22.83 6.50 -1.34
C ASN A 109 -22.04 6.45 -0.02
N GLY A 110 -21.13 7.39 0.24
CA GLY A 110 -20.48 7.45 1.54
C GLY A 110 -19.39 8.50 1.70
N PHE A 111 -18.77 8.50 2.87
CA PHE A 111 -17.68 9.42 3.20
C PHE A 111 -16.77 8.88 4.29
N TRP A 112 -15.54 9.36 4.32
CA TRP A 112 -14.56 9.04 5.34
C TRP A 112 -14.57 10.07 6.49
N LYS A 113 -14.75 9.59 7.72
CA LYS A 113 -14.76 10.42 8.94
C LYS A 113 -13.53 10.13 9.77
N ALA A 114 -12.83 11.17 10.25
CA ALA A 114 -11.72 11.00 11.18
C ALA A 114 -12.22 10.41 12.51
N THR A 115 -11.53 9.40 13.01
CA THR A 115 -11.85 8.75 14.30
C THR A 115 -10.81 9.03 15.38
N SER A 116 -9.59 9.39 15.00
CA SER A 116 -8.51 9.72 15.91
C SER A 116 -7.95 11.13 15.67
N GLY A 117 -7.20 11.61 16.66
CA GLY A 117 -6.30 12.75 16.51
C GLY A 117 -5.24 12.51 15.43
N VAL A 118 -4.62 13.60 14.97
CA VAL A 118 -3.44 13.50 14.10
C VAL A 118 -2.26 13.09 14.95
N GLN A 119 -1.50 12.09 14.50
CA GLN A 119 -0.23 11.69 15.10
C GLN A 119 0.91 12.18 14.21
N ASN A 120 1.95 12.75 14.81
CA ASN A 120 3.18 13.09 14.09
C ASN A 120 3.97 11.81 13.88
N ILE A 121 4.53 11.65 12.69
CA ILE A 121 5.48 10.59 12.36
C ILE A 121 6.87 11.21 12.53
N ILE A 122 7.62 10.69 13.49
CA ILE A 122 8.98 11.12 13.82
C ILE A 122 9.93 10.00 13.41
N VAL A 123 11.05 10.35 12.79
CA VAL A 123 12.12 9.39 12.53
C VAL A 123 12.88 9.15 13.83
N GLU A 124 12.95 7.91 14.29
CA GLU A 124 13.61 7.57 15.55
C GLU A 124 15.13 7.37 15.39
N ASP A 125 15.58 6.99 14.20
CA ASP A 125 16.99 6.75 13.87
C ASP A 125 17.45 7.58 12.65
N ASP A 126 18.69 7.37 12.20
CA ASP A 126 19.25 8.08 11.05
C ASP A 126 19.08 7.31 9.73
N HIS A 127 18.22 6.29 9.67
CA HIS A 127 18.04 5.44 8.48
C HIS A 127 17.01 5.98 7.49
N HIS A 128 16.30 7.06 7.83
CA HIS A 128 15.36 7.65 6.88
C HIS A 128 16.11 8.37 5.75
N VAL A 129 15.67 8.13 4.52
CA VAL A 129 16.40 8.52 3.30
C VAL A 129 16.54 10.04 3.16
N PHE A 130 15.61 10.82 3.74
CA PHE A 130 15.52 12.26 3.54
C PHE A 130 15.64 13.11 4.81
N ALA A 131 15.72 12.50 6.00
CA ALA A 131 15.71 13.22 7.28
C ALA A 131 16.48 12.46 8.36
N GLY A 132 17.08 13.19 9.31
CA GLY A 132 17.76 12.60 10.47
C GLY A 132 16.82 12.31 11.65
N SER A 133 17.35 11.69 12.68
CA SER A 133 16.63 11.35 13.92
C SER A 133 15.98 12.58 14.59
N GLY A 134 14.80 12.38 15.18
CA GLY A 134 14.03 13.39 15.89
C GLY A 134 13.21 14.34 15.01
N ILE A 135 13.29 14.21 13.67
CA ILE A 135 12.59 15.07 12.72
C ILE A 135 11.17 14.53 12.44
N VAL A 136 10.19 15.44 12.45
CA VAL A 136 8.83 15.14 12.00
C VAL A 136 8.80 15.10 10.47
N VAL A 137 8.58 13.92 9.90
CA VAL A 137 8.52 13.70 8.45
C VAL A 137 7.10 13.60 7.92
N GLY A 138 6.12 13.28 8.77
CA GLY A 138 4.76 13.05 8.31
C GLY A 138 3.69 13.15 9.37
N ARG A 139 2.44 12.91 8.95
CA ARG A 139 1.27 12.91 9.82
C ARG A 139 0.35 11.75 9.48
N LYS A 140 -0.03 10.99 10.51
CA LYS A 140 -0.97 9.88 10.42
C LYS A 140 -2.32 10.27 11.01
N LYS A 141 -3.39 9.75 10.41
CA LYS A 141 -4.76 9.92 10.90
C LYS A 141 -5.58 8.69 10.52
N SER A 142 -6.35 8.19 11.48
CA SER A 142 -7.30 7.12 11.25
C SER A 142 -8.66 7.68 10.82
N LEU A 143 -9.24 7.05 9.81
CA LEU A 143 -10.56 7.36 9.28
C LEU A 143 -11.40 6.09 9.28
N VAL A 144 -12.71 6.27 9.42
CA VAL A 144 -13.70 5.20 9.22
C VAL A 144 -14.65 5.62 8.12
N PHE A 145 -15.00 4.66 7.28
CA PHE A 145 -15.96 4.84 6.21
C PHE A 145 -17.40 4.73 6.73
N TYR A 146 -18.22 5.69 6.33
CA TYR A 146 -19.66 5.72 6.59
C TYR A 146 -20.41 5.64 5.28
N GLU A 147 -21.31 4.67 5.19
CA GLU A 147 -22.16 4.46 4.03
C GLU A 147 -23.46 5.27 4.16
N SER A 148 -23.86 5.90 3.07
CA SER A 148 -25.12 6.63 2.93
C SER A 148 -26.01 5.88 1.94
N LEU A 149 -27.05 5.21 2.44
CA LEU A 149 -27.97 4.45 1.61
C LEU A 149 -29.12 5.36 1.12
N PRO A 150 -29.55 5.24 -0.15
CA PRO A 150 -30.69 5.99 -0.67
C PRO A 150 -31.94 5.77 0.19
N GLY A 151 -32.53 6.86 0.70
CA GLY A 151 -33.75 6.81 1.52
C GLY A 151 -33.52 6.58 3.02
N GLU A 152 -32.29 6.27 3.47
CA GLU A 152 -31.99 6.14 4.89
C GLU A 152 -31.57 7.46 5.52
N LYS A 153 -32.23 7.83 6.63
CA LYS A 153 -31.85 9.00 7.44
C LYS A 153 -30.64 8.75 8.33
N LYS A 154 -30.31 7.48 8.60
CA LYS A 154 -29.21 7.07 9.47
C LYS A 154 -28.05 6.56 8.63
N GLN A 155 -26.84 7.02 8.94
CA GLN A 155 -25.62 6.60 8.28
C GLN A 155 -25.08 5.34 8.95
N ARG A 156 -24.61 4.38 8.16
CA ARG A 156 -24.06 3.13 8.68
C ARG A 156 -22.54 3.21 8.74
N LYS A 157 -21.97 2.99 9.93
CA LYS A 157 -20.52 2.79 10.10
C LYS A 157 -20.16 1.44 9.49
N THR A 158 -19.17 1.42 8.60
CA THR A 158 -18.60 0.16 8.10
C THR A 158 -17.40 -0.21 8.98
N ASN A 159 -17.31 -1.47 9.39
CA ASN A 159 -16.23 -2.02 10.22
C ASN A 159 -15.83 -3.39 9.68
#